data_AF-A0AB94IE46-F1
#
_entry.id   AF-A0AB94IE46-F1
#
_cell.length_a   1.000
_cell.length_b   1.000
_cell.length_c   1.000
_cell.angle_alpha   90.00
_cell.angle_beta   90.00
_cell.angle_gamma   90.00
#
_symmetry.space_group_name_H-M   'P 1'
#
loop_
_entity.id
_entity.type
_entity.pdbx_description
1 polymer ?
#
loop_
_entity_poly.entity_id
_entity_poly.type
_entity_poly.pdbx_seq_one_letter_code
_entity_poly.pdbx_strand_id
1 'polypeptide(L)'
;MKGVIRLGDPHSHGGQVITASGAHFDGKPVALVGDQVSCPKKGHNQNAIIEGHPTWIMNDRAVVVNGCKAACGCVLISTLAVAGCE
;
A
#
# COMPACT_ATOMS: atom_id res chain seq x y z
N MET A 1 15.61 -0.06 4.06
CA MET A 1 14.39 -0.02 4.91
C MET A 1 13.19 -0.51 4.10
N LYS A 2 12.06 -0.89 4.72
CA LYS A 2 10.85 -1.28 3.96
C LYS A 2 10.27 -0.03 3.26
N GLY A 3 10.12 -0.09 1.93
CA GLY A 3 9.53 1.01 1.15
C GLY A 3 8.06 1.23 1.51
N VAL A 4 7.61 2.49 1.49
CA VAL A 4 6.19 2.84 1.63
C VAL A 4 5.41 2.46 0.38
N ILE A 5 4.15 2.07 0.56
CA ILE A 5 3.24 1.82 -0.54
C ILE A 5 2.60 3.14 -0.94
N ARG A 6 2.49 3.39 -2.24
CA ARG A 6 1.95 4.61 -2.84
C ARG A 6 0.87 4.28 -3.85
N LEU A 7 0.19 5.33 -4.31
CA LEU A 7 -0.78 5.21 -5.39
C LEU A 7 -0.16 4.58 -6.63
N GLY A 8 -0.83 3.54 -7.16
CA GLY A 8 -0.38 2.80 -8.34
C GLY A 8 0.66 1.72 -8.07
N ASP A 9 1.08 1.50 -6.81
CA ASP A 9 1.97 0.39 -6.50
C ASP A 9 1.28 -0.97 -6.73
N PRO A 10 2.00 -1.96 -7.28
CA PRO A 10 1.46 -3.27 -7.56
C PRO A 10 1.32 -4.11 -6.29
N HIS A 11 0.57 -5.20 -6.41
CA HIS A 11 0.44 -6.21 -5.37
C HIS A 11 0.53 -7.63 -5.93
N SER A 12 0.79 -8.62 -5.09
CA SER A 12 1.08 -10.01 -5.49
C SER A 12 -0.01 -10.68 -6.34
N HIS A 13 -1.27 -10.25 -6.29
CA HIS A 13 -2.34 -10.76 -7.15
C HIS A 13 -2.38 -10.15 -8.58
N GLY A 14 -1.40 -9.33 -8.97
CA GLY A 14 -1.33 -8.72 -10.31
C GLY A 14 -2.23 -7.50 -10.50
N GLY A 15 -2.61 -6.84 -9.41
CA GLY A 15 -3.35 -5.59 -9.40
C GLY A 15 -2.55 -4.49 -8.71
N GLN A 16 -3.20 -3.38 -8.37
CA GLN A 16 -2.51 -2.18 -7.90
C GLN A 16 -3.34 -1.35 -6.93
N VAL A 17 -2.66 -0.50 -6.16
CA VAL A 17 -3.29 0.50 -5.28
C VAL A 17 -3.99 1.56 -6.12
N ILE A 18 -5.26 1.82 -5.81
CA ILE A 18 -6.11 2.76 -6.55
C ILE A 18 -6.49 4.00 -5.76
N THR A 19 -6.40 3.96 -4.43
CA THR A 19 -6.54 5.14 -3.59
C THR A 19 -5.38 5.24 -2.62
N ALA A 20 -4.97 6.46 -2.31
CA ALA A 20 -3.96 6.74 -1.32
C ALA A 20 -4.29 8.06 -0.65
N SER A 21 -4.39 8.03 0.67
CA SER A 21 -4.87 9.16 1.47
C SER A 21 -3.79 9.77 2.39
N GLY A 22 -2.54 9.33 2.26
CA GLY A 22 -1.39 9.80 3.04
C GLY A 22 -0.67 10.98 2.44
N ALA A 23 0.50 11.33 3.00
CA ALA A 23 1.36 12.35 2.43
C ALA A 23 1.88 11.95 1.05
N HIS A 24 2.26 12.97 0.29
CA HIS A 24 2.98 12.79 -0.95
C HIS A 24 4.44 12.43 -0.63
N PHE A 25 4.87 11.25 -1.08
CA PHE A 25 6.24 10.79 -1.01
C PHE A 25 6.72 10.51 -2.43
N ASP A 26 7.80 11.20 -2.84
CA ASP A 26 8.36 11.09 -4.19
C ASP A 26 7.29 11.37 -5.27
N GLY A 27 6.52 12.45 -5.07
CA GLY A 27 5.48 12.92 -6.00
C GLY A 27 4.18 12.12 -6.01
N LYS A 28 4.04 11.04 -5.23
CA LYS A 28 2.83 10.23 -5.16
C LYS A 28 2.29 10.12 -3.74
N PRO A 29 0.97 10.13 -3.51
CA PRO A 29 0.41 9.93 -2.19
C PRO A 29 0.67 8.51 -1.68
N VAL A 30 1.02 8.41 -0.41
CA VAL A 30 1.27 7.15 0.32
C VAL A 30 -0.07 6.53 0.72
N ALA A 31 -0.18 5.21 0.57
CA ALA A 31 -1.34 4.45 0.98
C ALA A 31 -1.38 4.29 2.51
N LEU A 32 -2.55 4.48 3.09
CA LEU A 32 -2.81 4.29 4.51
C LEU A 32 -3.76 3.11 4.71
N VAL A 33 -3.79 2.56 5.93
CA VAL A 33 -4.79 1.54 6.29
C VAL A 33 -6.19 2.11 6.02
N GLY A 34 -7.02 1.33 5.35
CA GLY A 34 -8.34 1.72 4.86
C GLY A 34 -8.37 2.21 3.40
N ASP A 35 -7.23 2.50 2.78
CA ASP A 35 -7.18 2.77 1.34
C ASP A 35 -7.52 1.51 0.51
N GLN A 36 -7.94 1.70 -0.73
CA GLN A 36 -8.40 0.65 -1.62
C GLN A 36 -7.34 0.22 -2.64
N VAL A 37 -7.35 -1.08 -2.93
CA VAL A 37 -6.55 -1.70 -3.99
C VAL A 37 -7.46 -2.41 -4.98
N SER A 38 -7.10 -2.36 -6.26
CA SER A 38 -7.78 -3.06 -7.33
C SER A 38 -7.11 -4.41 -7.58
N CYS A 39 -7.83 -5.48 -7.29
CA CYS A 39 -7.42 -6.85 -7.49
C CYS A 39 -8.18 -7.46 -8.69
N PRO A 40 -7.49 -7.93 -9.75
CA PRO A 40 -8.13 -8.47 -10.96
C PRO A 40 -8.77 -9.86 -10.74
N LYS A 41 -8.59 -10.47 -9.56
CA LYS A 41 -9.16 -11.76 -9.21
C LYS A 41 -10.69 -11.66 -9.14
N LYS A 42 -11.41 -12.58 -9.82
CA LYS A 42 -12.89 -12.62 -9.80
C LYS A 42 -13.42 -12.61 -8.36
N GLY A 43 -14.31 -11.66 -8.06
CA GLY A 43 -14.92 -11.48 -6.74
C GLY A 43 -14.11 -10.63 -5.75
N HIS A 44 -12.86 -10.29 -6.07
CA HIS A 44 -12.02 -9.46 -5.20
C HIS A 44 -12.07 -7.97 -5.57
N ASN A 45 -12.31 -7.60 -6.84
CA ASN A 45 -12.51 -6.21 -7.31
C ASN A 45 -11.70 -5.17 -6.52
N GLN A 46 -12.36 -4.36 -5.69
CA GLN A 46 -11.72 -3.38 -4.81
C GLN A 46 -11.67 -3.89 -3.38
N ASN A 47 -10.50 -3.88 -2.75
CA ASN A 47 -10.33 -4.27 -1.35
C ASN A 47 -9.63 -3.19 -0.54
N ALA A 48 -10.07 -3.00 0.70
CA ALA A 48 -9.40 -2.10 1.63
C ALA A 48 -8.13 -2.75 2.20
N ILE A 49 -7.13 -1.92 2.47
CA ILE A 49 -5.90 -2.32 3.15
C ILE A 49 -6.18 -2.40 4.65
N ILE A 50 -5.89 -3.54 5.27
CA ILE A 50 -6.17 -3.78 6.69
C ILE A 50 -4.91 -3.88 7.54
N GLU A 51 -3.74 -4.08 6.91
CA GLU A 51 -2.46 -4.09 7.60
C GLU A 51 -1.66 -2.83 7.27
N GLY A 52 -0.97 -2.30 8.28
CA GLY A 52 -0.07 -1.17 8.17
C GLY A 52 1.09 -1.31 9.12
N HIS A 53 1.96 -0.30 9.14
CA HIS A 53 3.10 -0.25 10.03
C HIS A 53 2.66 0.09 11.47
N PRO A 54 3.14 -0.64 12.50
CA PRO A 54 2.63 -0.48 13.86
C PRO A 54 3.05 0.84 14.53
N THR A 55 4.19 1.41 14.15
CA THR A 55 4.72 2.63 14.78
C THR A 55 4.61 3.86 13.87
N TRP A 56 4.24 3.67 12.60
CA TRP A 56 4.15 4.77 11.64
C TRP A 56 2.69 5.08 11.37
N ILE A 57 2.16 6.01 12.14
CA ILE A 57 0.78 6.51 12.00
C ILE A 57 0.84 7.83 11.24
N MET A 58 -0.08 8.00 10.30
CA MET A 58 -0.26 9.21 9.53
C MET A 58 -1.75 9.49 9.38
N ASN A 59 -2.17 10.71 9.73
CA ASN A 59 -3.57 11.12 9.63
C ASN A 59 -4.52 10.14 10.36
N ASP A 60 -4.14 9.78 11.59
CA ASP A 60 -4.81 8.79 12.47
C ASP A 60 -4.85 7.34 11.94
N ARG A 61 -4.18 7.05 10.81
CA ARG A 61 -4.17 5.73 10.17
C ARG A 61 -2.75 5.21 10.00
N ALA A 62 -2.56 3.90 10.13
CA ALA A 62 -1.23 3.31 9.95
C ALA A 62 -0.77 3.44 8.48
N VAL A 63 0.49 3.79 8.28
CA VAL A 63 1.13 3.87 6.96
C VAL A 63 1.35 2.47 6.41
N VAL A 64 1.00 2.26 5.16
CA VAL A 64 1.15 0.96 4.52
C VAL A 64 2.54 0.84 3.92
N VAL A 65 3.23 -0.25 4.26
CA VAL A 65 4.60 -0.52 3.82
C VAL A 65 4.68 -1.82 3.02
N ASN A 66 5.79 -2.02 2.32
CA ASN A 66 6.06 -3.24 1.59
C ASN A 66 5.90 -4.48 2.50
N GLY A 67 5.09 -5.43 2.03
CA GLY A 67 4.76 -6.66 2.76
C GLY A 67 3.45 -6.61 3.56
N CYS A 68 2.77 -5.47 3.64
CA CYS A 68 1.43 -5.39 4.23
C CYS A 68 0.38 -6.09 3.36
N LYS A 69 -0.65 -6.66 3.99
CA LYS A 69 -1.78 -7.30 3.30
C LYS A 69 -3.01 -6.41 3.26
N ALA A 70 -3.76 -6.52 2.17
CA ALA A 70 -5.12 -6.00 2.10
C ALA A 70 -6.15 -7.06 2.53
N ALA A 71 -7.42 -6.67 2.64
CA ALA A 71 -8.53 -7.55 3.00
C ALA A 71 -8.63 -8.78 2.07
N CYS A 72 -8.13 -8.69 0.83
CA CYS A 72 -8.02 -9.83 -0.08
C CYS A 72 -6.99 -10.90 0.31
N GLY A 73 -6.14 -10.65 1.31
CA GLY A 73 -4.93 -11.44 1.56
C GLY A 73 -3.79 -11.19 0.56
N CYS A 74 -4.00 -10.27 -0.38
CA CYS A 74 -3.00 -9.78 -1.34
C CYS A 74 -1.90 -9.02 -0.61
N VAL A 75 -0.63 -9.29 -0.95
CA VAL A 75 0.54 -8.58 -0.38
C VAL A 75 0.90 -7.39 -1.26
N LEU A 76 1.02 -6.21 -0.67
CA LEU A 76 1.41 -4.99 -1.39
C LEU A 76 2.92 -4.92 -1.59
N ILE A 77 3.32 -4.50 -2.78
CA ILE A 77 4.71 -4.47 -3.23
C ILE A 77 5.05 -3.03 -3.59
N SER A 78 5.92 -2.42 -2.80
CA SER A 78 6.42 -1.08 -3.10
C SER A 78 7.36 -1.13 -4.31
N THR A 79 7.13 -0.25 -5.28
CA THR A 79 8.05 0.06 -6.40
C THR A 79 9.24 0.90 -5.96
N LEU A 80 9.23 1.45 -4.75
CA LEU A 80 10.42 2.08 -4.19
C LEU A 80 11.39 0.97 -3.78
N ALA A 81 12.42 0.77 -4.62
CA ALA A 81 13.46 -0.22 -4.41
C ALA A 81 14.23 0.00 -3.10
N VAL A 82 14.29 1.24 -2.61
CA VAL A 82 15.18 1.67 -1.54
C VAL A 82 14.55 2.87 -0.82
N ALA A 83 14.25 2.71 0.47
CA ALA A 83 14.40 3.82 1.43
C ALA A 83 15.75 3.55 2.13
N GLY A 84 16.85 4.05 1.55
CA GLY A 84 18.27 3.80 1.92
C GLY A 84 18.73 2.34 1.77
N CYS A 85 19.84 1.96 1.14
CA CYS A 85 21.11 2.64 0.85
C CYS A 85 21.84 1.88 -0.28
N GLU A 86 22.69 2.59 -1.03
CA GLU A 86 24.06 2.12 -1.30
C GLU A 86 25.03 2.92 -0.41
#